data_AF-A0A950IY74-F1
#
_entry.id   AF-A0A950IY74-F1
#
_cell.length_a   1.000
_cell.length_b   1.000
_cell.length_c   1.000
_cell.angle_alpha   90.00
_cell.angle_beta   90.00
_cell.angle_gamma   90.00
#
_symmetry.space_group_name_H-M   'P 1'
#
loop_
_entity.id
_entity.type
_entity.pdbx_description
1 polymer ?
#
loop_
_entity_poly.entity_id
_entity_poly.type
_entity_poly.pdbx_seq_one_letter_code
_entity_poly.pdbx_strand_id
1 'polypeptide(L)'
;AERNDMVEYFGEQLDGYAFSQFGWVQSYGSRCVKPPILFGDISRPQAMTVEWTQYAQSLTSRPMKGMLTGPVTILNWSFVRDDQPRSVSCQQLALAIRAEVLDLERAGVRVIQIDEAALREGLPLRKAAWKRYLDWAVACFRISANGVADETQIHTHMCYSEFNDIIQSIADMDADVITIETSRSDMELLDVFDHFNYPNEIGPGVYDIHSPNIPSQQHIVQLMQKAAARIPAERLWVNPDCGLKTRQWAEVIPALQNMVAAAKTLRTAHA
;
A
#
# COMPACT_ATOMS: atom_id res chain seq x y z
N ALA A 1 12.29 9.53 13.84
CA ALA A 1 11.74 8.52 12.93
C ALA A 1 12.71 8.40 11.77
N GLU A 2 12.97 7.20 11.31
CA GLU A 2 13.83 6.87 10.17
C GLU A 2 13.17 7.20 8.82
N ARG A 3 11.83 7.32 8.77
CA ARG A 3 11.06 7.76 7.59
C ARG A 3 10.20 8.98 7.90
N ASN A 4 10.47 10.10 7.25
CA ASN A 4 9.70 11.34 7.42
C ASN A 4 8.53 11.44 6.44
N ASP A 5 8.72 11.00 5.20
CA ASP A 5 7.72 10.97 4.13
C ASP A 5 7.93 9.70 3.28
N MET A 6 6.84 9.14 2.75
CA MET A 6 6.88 7.84 2.07
C MET A 6 7.42 7.92 0.63
N VAL A 7 7.64 9.10 0.06
CA VAL A 7 8.26 9.28 -1.26
C VAL A 7 9.63 9.93 -1.14
N GLU A 8 9.78 10.95 -0.29
CA GLU A 8 11.08 11.60 -0.04
C GLU A 8 12.12 10.60 0.48
N TYR A 9 11.76 9.73 1.42
CA TYR A 9 12.67 8.71 1.96
C TYR A 9 13.29 7.81 0.87
N PHE A 10 12.51 7.39 -0.14
CA PHE A 10 13.05 6.57 -1.23
C PHE A 10 13.82 7.43 -2.24
N GLY A 11 13.29 8.60 -2.60
CA GLY A 11 13.97 9.50 -3.54
C GLY A 11 15.35 9.95 -3.06
N GLU A 12 15.55 10.14 -1.75
CA GLU A 12 16.85 10.51 -1.16
C GLU A 12 17.94 9.44 -1.38
N GLN A 13 17.52 8.22 -1.73
CA GLN A 13 18.37 7.04 -1.89
C GLN A 13 18.39 6.53 -3.35
N LEU A 14 17.82 7.29 -4.28
CA LEU A 14 17.78 6.99 -5.71
C LEU A 14 18.56 8.04 -6.50
N ASP A 15 19.29 7.59 -7.53
CA ASP A 15 19.82 8.50 -8.54
C ASP A 15 18.67 9.09 -9.37
N GLY A 16 18.92 10.25 -9.99
CA GLY A 16 17.91 10.94 -10.82
C GLY A 16 16.91 11.80 -10.03
N TYR A 17 17.08 11.92 -8.71
CA TYR A 17 16.28 12.75 -7.82
C TYR A 17 17.02 13.98 -7.27
N ALA A 18 16.29 15.09 -7.18
CA ALA A 18 16.73 16.32 -6.51
C ALA A 18 15.64 16.81 -5.56
N PHE A 19 16.05 17.54 -4.51
CA PHE A 19 15.16 18.03 -3.47
C PHE A 19 15.28 19.55 -3.36
N SER A 20 14.14 20.23 -3.43
CA SER A 20 14.10 21.67 -3.22
C SER A 20 14.11 22.01 -1.72
N GLN A 21 14.61 23.20 -1.39
CA GLN A 21 14.51 23.74 -0.04
C GLN A 21 13.17 24.44 0.21
N PHE A 22 12.60 25.10 -0.82
CA PHE A 22 11.42 25.97 -0.71
C PHE A 22 10.36 25.74 -1.79
N GLY A 23 10.42 24.65 -2.54
CA GLY A 23 9.46 24.32 -3.62
C GLY A 23 8.13 23.77 -3.09
N TRP A 24 7.44 24.57 -2.26
CA TRP A 24 6.17 24.20 -1.67
C TRP A 24 5.01 24.37 -2.64
N VAL A 25 4.08 23.42 -2.63
CA VAL A 25 2.83 23.44 -3.41
C VAL A 25 1.67 23.30 -2.44
N GLN A 26 0.65 24.16 -2.57
CA GLN A 26 -0.57 24.02 -1.78
C GLN A 26 -1.30 22.73 -2.16
N SER A 27 -1.65 21.94 -1.15
CA SER A 27 -2.44 20.71 -1.34
C SER A 27 -3.90 20.97 -0.99
N TYR A 28 -4.20 21.36 0.25
CA TYR A 28 -5.55 21.77 0.66
C TYR A 28 -5.51 22.66 1.90
N GLY A 29 -6.41 23.66 1.94
CA GLY A 29 -6.44 24.65 3.04
C GLY A 29 -5.07 25.31 3.22
N SER A 30 -4.50 25.18 4.41
CA SER A 30 -3.14 25.66 4.75
C SER A 30 -2.05 24.59 4.66
N ARG A 31 -2.37 23.36 4.26
CA ARG A 31 -1.38 22.29 4.11
C ARG A 31 -0.70 22.37 2.74
N CYS A 32 0.62 22.29 2.77
CA CYS A 32 1.48 22.24 1.59
C CYS A 32 2.27 20.94 1.56
N VAL A 33 2.67 20.54 0.36
CA VAL A 33 3.62 19.45 0.11
C VAL A 33 4.87 20.02 -0.56
N LYS A 34 6.00 19.30 -0.46
CA LYS A 34 7.27 19.66 -1.11
C LYS A 34 7.73 18.49 -1.98
N PRO A 35 7.14 18.32 -3.18
CA PRO A 35 7.40 17.16 -4.02
C PRO A 35 8.89 17.05 -4.38
N PRO A 36 9.46 15.83 -4.36
CA PRO A 36 10.78 15.58 -4.94
C PRO A 36 10.79 15.86 -6.46
N ILE A 37 11.95 16.14 -7.03
CA ILE A 37 12.11 16.44 -8.46
C ILE A 37 12.86 15.28 -9.11
N LEU A 38 12.18 14.52 -9.95
CA LEU A 38 12.75 13.46 -10.79
C LEU A 38 13.25 14.11 -12.08
N PHE A 39 14.55 14.34 -12.18
CA PHE A 39 15.19 15.09 -13.27
C PHE A 39 15.99 14.21 -14.25
N GLY A 40 16.35 13.00 -13.85
CA GLY A 40 17.27 12.14 -14.59
C GLY A 40 16.80 10.69 -14.69
N ASP A 41 17.68 9.82 -15.20
CA ASP A 41 17.45 8.39 -15.18
C ASP A 41 17.63 7.85 -13.77
N ILE A 42 16.83 6.85 -13.41
CA ILE A 42 16.70 6.38 -12.04
C ILE A 42 17.43 5.05 -11.87
N SER A 43 18.31 5.01 -10.88
CA SER A 43 18.96 3.79 -10.41
C SER A 43 19.00 3.75 -8.89
N ARG A 44 19.03 2.55 -8.34
CA ARG A 44 19.19 2.30 -6.90
C ARG A 44 20.64 1.93 -6.61
N PRO A 45 21.49 2.85 -6.12
CA PRO A 45 22.91 2.59 -5.90
C PRO A 45 23.17 1.61 -4.75
N GLN A 46 22.32 1.61 -3.71
CA GLN A 46 22.48 0.80 -2.50
C GLN A 46 21.11 0.33 -1.98
N ALA A 47 21.11 -0.68 -1.11
CA ALA A 47 19.89 -1.10 -0.42
C ALA A 47 19.37 -0.01 0.51
N MET A 48 18.05 0.17 0.55
CA MET A 48 17.41 1.32 1.20
C MET A 48 16.82 0.98 2.57
N THR A 49 16.15 -0.16 2.68
CA THR A 49 15.29 -0.56 3.80
C THR A 49 15.74 -1.82 4.52
N VAL A 50 16.63 -2.59 3.89
CA VAL A 50 17.08 -3.92 4.36
C VAL A 50 17.59 -3.88 5.79
N GLU A 51 18.47 -2.93 6.14
CA GLU A 51 19.06 -2.83 7.47
C GLU A 51 17.98 -2.72 8.56
N TRP A 52 17.02 -1.82 8.37
CA TRP A 52 15.92 -1.60 9.31
C TRP A 52 15.01 -2.83 9.44
N THR A 53 14.65 -3.43 8.31
CA THR A 53 13.75 -4.59 8.30
C THR A 53 14.42 -5.82 8.91
N GLN A 54 15.70 -6.07 8.63
CA GLN A 54 16.47 -7.15 9.25
C GLN A 54 16.60 -6.98 10.75
N TYR A 55 16.93 -5.76 11.20
CA TYR A 55 16.97 -5.46 12.63
C TYR A 55 15.61 -5.73 13.28
N ALA A 56 14.51 -5.23 12.70
CA ALA A 56 13.16 -5.45 13.23
C ALA A 56 12.79 -6.95 13.27
N GLN A 57 13.09 -7.71 12.22
CA GLN A 57 12.85 -9.16 12.17
C GLN A 57 13.69 -9.91 13.22
N SER A 58 14.91 -9.46 13.53
CA SER A 58 15.78 -10.10 14.54
C SER A 58 15.21 -10.06 15.97
N LEU A 59 14.29 -9.13 16.24
CA LEU A 59 13.70 -8.92 17.57
C LEU A 59 12.44 -9.77 17.81
N THR A 60 12.01 -10.58 16.83
CA THR A 60 10.77 -11.36 16.93
C THR A 60 10.84 -12.65 16.12
N SER A 61 10.12 -13.68 16.57
CA SER A 61 9.90 -14.91 15.80
C SER A 61 8.71 -14.82 14.84
N ARG A 62 7.90 -13.76 14.93
CA ARG A 62 6.77 -13.52 14.03
C ARG A 62 7.28 -12.98 12.68
N PRO A 63 6.59 -13.24 11.56
CA PRO A 63 6.91 -12.61 10.29
C PRO A 63 6.87 -11.08 10.39
N MET A 64 7.95 -10.42 10.00
CA MET A 64 8.07 -8.97 9.87
C MET A 64 7.88 -8.58 8.41
N LYS A 65 7.01 -7.60 8.15
CA LYS A 65 6.80 -7.10 6.78
C LYS A 65 7.92 -6.13 6.37
N GLY A 66 8.49 -6.32 5.18
CA GLY A 66 9.21 -5.26 4.47
C GLY A 66 8.23 -4.20 3.96
N MET A 67 8.61 -2.93 4.00
CA MET A 67 7.71 -1.82 3.65
C MET A 67 8.34 -0.94 2.59
N LEU A 68 7.73 -0.91 1.40
CA LEU A 68 8.14 -0.14 0.23
C LEU A 68 6.98 0.72 -0.27
N THR A 69 7.33 1.85 -0.91
CA THR A 69 6.36 2.62 -1.70
C THR A 69 6.45 2.17 -3.15
N GLY A 70 5.30 1.97 -3.79
CA GLY A 70 5.21 1.54 -5.17
C GLY A 70 5.68 2.59 -6.17
N PRO A 71 6.12 2.15 -7.37
CA PRO A 71 6.69 3.04 -8.39
C PRO A 71 5.68 4.07 -8.91
N VAL A 72 4.38 3.79 -8.94
CA VAL A 72 3.37 4.74 -9.43
C VAL A 72 3.17 5.87 -8.43
N THR A 73 3.17 5.56 -7.14
CA THR A 73 3.07 6.55 -6.05
C THR A 73 4.30 7.44 -6.00
N ILE A 74 5.50 6.87 -6.07
CA ILE A 74 6.74 7.64 -6.13
C ILE A 74 6.73 8.59 -7.34
N LEU A 75 6.24 8.13 -8.50
CA LEU A 75 6.11 8.95 -9.71
C LEU A 75 5.06 10.07 -9.57
N ASN A 76 3.87 9.76 -9.04
CA ASN A 76 2.75 10.69 -9.00
C ASN A 76 2.94 11.80 -7.97
N TRP A 77 3.64 11.53 -6.86
CA TRP A 77 3.95 12.54 -5.83
C TRP A 77 5.31 13.23 -6.01
N SER A 78 5.93 13.08 -7.19
CA SER A 78 7.12 13.80 -7.60
C SER A 78 6.82 14.77 -8.75
N PHE A 79 7.60 15.83 -8.88
CA PHE A 79 7.72 16.57 -10.13
C PHE A 79 8.56 15.75 -11.12
N VAL A 80 7.90 15.23 -12.15
CA VAL A 80 8.52 14.32 -13.13
C VAL A 80 9.01 15.11 -14.34
N ARG A 81 10.23 14.82 -14.80
CA ARG A 81 10.79 15.26 -16.09
C ARG A 81 9.80 15.10 -17.25
N ASP A 82 9.81 16.05 -18.18
CA ASP A 82 8.87 16.17 -19.30
C ASP A 82 9.47 15.84 -20.67
N ASP A 83 10.72 15.39 -20.69
CA ASP A 83 11.48 15.00 -21.88
C ASP A 83 11.27 13.54 -22.31
N GLN A 84 10.51 12.74 -21.53
CA GLN A 84 10.13 11.37 -21.87
C GLN A 84 8.74 10.99 -21.34
N PRO A 85 8.11 9.91 -21.84
CA PRO A 85 6.83 9.46 -21.32
C PRO A 85 6.93 9.05 -19.84
N ARG A 86 5.93 9.43 -19.04
CA ARG A 86 5.81 9.03 -17.61
C ARG A 86 5.98 7.52 -17.38
N SER A 87 5.49 6.70 -18.30
CA SER A 87 5.62 5.23 -18.24
C SER A 87 7.08 4.76 -18.27
N VAL A 88 7.97 5.47 -18.98
CA VAL A 88 9.41 5.14 -19.02
C VAL A 88 10.05 5.43 -17.67
N SER A 89 9.79 6.60 -17.08
CA SER A 89 10.27 6.94 -15.74
C SER A 89 9.71 5.98 -14.68
N CYS A 90 8.43 5.60 -14.78
CA CYS A 90 7.82 4.65 -13.86
C CYS A 90 8.44 3.25 -13.97
N GLN A 91 8.82 2.82 -15.17
CA GLN A 91 9.51 1.55 -15.36
C GLN A 91 10.90 1.55 -14.73
N GLN A 92 11.64 2.65 -14.81
CA GLN A 92 12.93 2.78 -14.11
C GLN A 92 12.75 2.71 -12.58
N LEU A 93 11.73 3.39 -12.04
CA LEU A 93 11.34 3.26 -10.62
C LEU A 93 11.00 1.82 -10.27
N ALA A 94 10.22 1.14 -11.10
CA ALA A 94 9.84 -0.25 -10.86
C ALA A 94 11.05 -1.18 -10.80
N LEU A 95 12.05 -0.98 -11.66
CA LEU A 95 13.30 -1.74 -11.62
C LEU A 95 14.12 -1.46 -10.36
N ALA A 96 14.15 -0.20 -9.90
CA ALA A 96 14.79 0.18 -8.66
C ALA A 96 14.12 -0.45 -7.43
N ILE A 97 12.78 -0.41 -7.36
CA ILE A 97 12.00 -1.06 -6.30
C ILE A 97 12.14 -2.58 -6.35
N ARG A 98 12.15 -3.18 -7.54
CA ARG A 98 12.40 -4.62 -7.72
C ARG A 98 13.73 -5.05 -7.09
N ALA A 99 14.79 -4.27 -7.30
CA ALA A 99 16.09 -4.57 -6.70
C ALA A 99 16.02 -4.58 -5.16
N GLU A 100 15.25 -3.68 -4.57
CA GLU A 100 15.00 -3.63 -3.12
C GLU A 100 14.15 -4.81 -2.63
N VAL A 101 13.09 -5.18 -3.35
CA VAL A 101 12.27 -6.36 -3.06
C VAL A 101 13.14 -7.63 -3.01
N LEU A 102 14.00 -7.83 -4.01
CA LEU A 102 14.89 -8.99 -4.07
C LEU A 102 15.96 -8.97 -2.96
N ASP A 103 16.42 -7.79 -2.54
CA ASP A 103 17.32 -7.70 -1.39
C ASP A 103 16.63 -8.01 -0.06
N LEU A 104 15.39 -7.55 0.13
CA LEU A 104 14.59 -7.90 1.30
C LEU A 104 14.35 -9.41 1.38
N GLU A 105 14.00 -10.05 0.27
CA GLU A 105 13.85 -11.50 0.21
C GLU A 105 15.18 -12.23 0.53
N ARG A 106 16.29 -11.83 -0.10
CA ARG A 106 17.63 -12.38 0.21
C ARG A 106 18.02 -12.20 1.67
N ALA A 107 17.54 -11.14 2.30
CA ALA A 107 17.72 -10.84 3.72
C ALA A 107 16.83 -11.69 4.65
N GLY A 108 15.98 -12.57 4.11
CA GLY A 108 15.10 -13.47 4.86
C GLY A 108 13.71 -12.90 5.15
N VAL A 109 13.34 -11.77 4.53
CA VAL A 109 12.00 -11.18 4.68
C VAL A 109 11.01 -11.97 3.82
N ARG A 110 10.01 -12.57 4.48
CA ARG A 110 9.02 -13.46 3.84
C ARG A 110 7.73 -12.77 3.41
N VAL A 111 7.51 -11.54 3.87
CA VAL A 111 6.33 -10.74 3.54
C VAL A 111 6.80 -9.35 3.16
N ILE A 112 6.52 -8.90 1.95
CA ILE A 112 6.94 -7.59 1.45
C ILE A 112 5.71 -6.84 1.00
N GLN A 113 5.53 -5.64 1.55
CA GLN A 113 4.41 -4.77 1.23
C GLN A 113 4.88 -3.61 0.35
N ILE A 114 4.20 -3.41 -0.78
CA ILE A 114 4.46 -2.35 -1.76
C ILE A 114 3.20 -1.49 -1.87
N ASP A 115 3.22 -0.29 -1.28
CA ASP A 115 2.03 0.56 -1.16
C ASP A 115 1.84 1.44 -2.40
N GLU A 116 0.67 1.37 -3.04
CA GLU A 116 0.29 2.21 -4.18
C GLU A 116 -0.82 3.20 -3.83
N ALA A 117 -0.52 4.08 -2.87
CA ALA A 117 -1.43 5.10 -2.36
C ALA A 117 -1.93 6.07 -3.43
N ALA A 118 -1.16 6.34 -4.48
CA ALA A 118 -1.50 7.30 -5.53
C ALA A 118 -1.85 6.67 -6.89
N LEU A 119 -2.20 5.38 -6.93
CA LEU A 119 -2.55 4.70 -8.20
C LEU A 119 -3.73 5.40 -8.90
N ARG A 120 -4.77 5.77 -8.15
CA ARG A 120 -5.97 6.41 -8.70
C ARG A 120 -5.75 7.89 -9.02
N GLU A 121 -4.93 8.58 -8.25
CA GLU A 121 -4.61 10.00 -8.46
C GLU A 121 -4.01 10.30 -9.85
N GLY A 122 -3.26 9.35 -10.42
CA GLY A 122 -2.70 9.51 -11.77
C GLY A 122 -3.68 9.23 -12.91
N LEU A 123 -4.93 8.85 -12.63
CA LEU A 123 -5.92 8.58 -13.68
C LEU A 123 -6.15 9.82 -14.55
N PRO A 124 -6.04 9.70 -15.89
CA PRO A 124 -6.37 10.80 -16.80
C PRO A 124 -7.83 11.25 -16.61
N LEU A 125 -8.11 12.54 -16.76
CA LEU A 125 -9.49 13.06 -16.66
C LEU A 125 -10.45 12.41 -17.67
N ARG A 126 -9.95 11.98 -18.83
CA ARG A 126 -10.74 11.30 -19.85
C ARG A 126 -10.75 9.79 -19.62
N LYS A 127 -11.93 9.21 -19.36
CA LYS A 127 -12.12 7.75 -19.20
C LYS A 127 -11.53 6.93 -20.36
N ALA A 128 -11.62 7.42 -21.59
CA ALA A 128 -11.03 6.76 -22.76
C ALA A 128 -9.50 6.57 -22.68
N ALA A 129 -8.80 7.36 -21.85
CA ALA A 129 -7.36 7.25 -21.63
C ALA A 129 -7.00 6.39 -20.40
N TRP A 130 -7.97 5.95 -19.60
CA TRP A 130 -7.72 5.19 -18.37
C TRP A 130 -7.02 3.88 -18.64
N LYS A 131 -7.48 3.11 -19.63
CA LYS A 131 -6.87 1.82 -19.97
C LYS A 131 -5.38 1.96 -20.23
N ARG A 132 -4.98 2.94 -21.05
CA ARG A 132 -3.57 3.20 -21.34
C ARG A 132 -2.75 3.51 -20.08
N TYR A 133 -3.30 4.27 -19.14
CA TYR A 133 -2.64 4.57 -17.87
C TYR A 133 -2.51 3.32 -16.99
N LEU A 134 -3.62 2.63 -16.76
CA LEU A 134 -3.68 1.45 -15.91
C LEU A 134 -2.80 0.32 -16.45
N ASP A 135 -2.74 0.13 -17.77
CA ASP A 135 -1.91 -0.89 -18.41
C ASP A 135 -0.43 -0.76 -17.99
N TRP A 136 0.17 0.44 -18.06
CA TRP A 136 1.56 0.62 -17.66
C TRP A 136 1.74 0.72 -16.14
N ALA A 137 0.77 1.28 -15.42
CA ALA A 137 0.85 1.42 -13.97
C ALA A 137 0.86 0.04 -13.29
N VAL A 138 -0.06 -0.85 -13.69
CA VAL A 138 -0.11 -2.24 -13.24
C VAL A 138 1.15 -3.00 -13.66
N ALA A 139 1.62 -2.82 -14.90
CA ALA A 139 2.86 -3.46 -15.34
C ALA A 139 4.07 -3.02 -14.50
N CYS A 140 4.17 -1.75 -14.11
CA CYS A 140 5.24 -1.24 -13.25
C CYS A 140 5.15 -1.81 -11.82
N PHE A 141 3.95 -1.92 -11.26
CA PHE A 141 3.77 -2.62 -9.99
C PHE A 141 4.26 -4.07 -10.08
N ARG A 142 3.83 -4.81 -11.10
CA ARG A 142 4.25 -6.21 -11.32
C ARG A 142 5.75 -6.34 -11.51
N ILE A 143 6.40 -5.43 -12.24
CA ILE A 143 7.86 -5.42 -12.37
C ILE A 143 8.52 -5.31 -10.99
N SER A 144 8.00 -4.44 -10.13
CA SER A 144 8.50 -4.25 -8.76
C SER A 144 8.35 -5.50 -7.91
N ALA A 145 7.20 -6.16 -8.00
CA ALA A 145 6.86 -7.36 -7.22
C ALA A 145 7.45 -8.67 -7.78
N ASN A 146 7.91 -8.70 -9.03
CA ASN A 146 8.33 -9.92 -9.71
C ASN A 146 9.77 -10.35 -9.37
N GLY A 147 9.98 -11.66 -9.30
CA GLY A 147 11.30 -12.29 -9.18
C GLY A 147 11.57 -12.83 -7.79
N VAL A 148 10.64 -12.63 -6.87
CA VAL A 148 10.57 -13.35 -5.59
C VAL A 148 10.17 -14.80 -5.81
N ALA A 149 10.48 -15.65 -4.84
CA ALA A 149 10.03 -17.03 -4.78
C ALA A 149 8.53 -17.11 -4.46
N ASP A 150 7.90 -18.25 -4.83
CA ASP A 150 6.47 -18.49 -4.62
C ASP A 150 6.08 -18.47 -3.13
N GLU A 151 7.03 -18.71 -2.21
CA GLU A 151 6.79 -18.65 -0.76
C GLU A 151 6.84 -17.23 -0.18
N THR A 152 7.32 -16.24 -0.93
CA THR A 152 7.40 -14.85 -0.49
C THR A 152 6.10 -14.12 -0.80
N GLN A 153 5.41 -13.67 0.24
CA GLN A 153 4.09 -13.05 0.10
C GLN A 153 4.20 -11.55 -0.21
N ILE A 154 3.64 -11.10 -1.32
CA ILE A 154 3.52 -9.70 -1.73
C ILE A 154 2.19 -9.12 -1.26
N HIS A 155 2.28 -8.07 -0.45
CA HIS A 155 1.15 -7.26 -0.02
C HIS A 155 1.13 -5.95 -0.81
N THR A 156 -0.06 -5.40 -1.05
CA THR A 156 -0.20 -4.00 -1.48
C THR A 156 -1.30 -3.31 -0.67
N HIS A 157 -1.06 -2.05 -0.33
CA HIS A 157 -2.06 -1.18 0.27
C HIS A 157 -2.48 -0.08 -0.70
N MET A 158 -3.77 0.22 -0.72
CA MET A 158 -4.35 1.27 -1.54
C MET A 158 -5.31 2.13 -0.70
N CYS A 159 -5.02 3.43 -0.60
CA CYS A 159 -5.73 4.38 0.26
C CYS A 159 -7.04 4.93 -0.36
N TYR A 160 -7.85 4.08 -0.97
CA TYR A 160 -9.10 4.50 -1.59
C TYR A 160 -10.28 3.69 -1.07
N SER A 161 -11.46 4.29 -1.10
CA SER A 161 -12.71 3.60 -0.82
C SER A 161 -13.34 3.06 -2.11
N GLU A 162 -13.40 3.85 -3.18
CA GLU A 162 -14.07 3.39 -4.40
C GLU A 162 -13.15 2.64 -5.37
N PHE A 163 -13.41 1.34 -5.56
CA PHE A 163 -12.62 0.49 -6.46
C PHE A 163 -13.40 0.00 -7.69
N ASN A 164 -14.71 0.25 -7.74
CA ASN A 164 -15.60 -0.34 -8.75
C ASN A 164 -15.11 -0.14 -10.18
N ASP A 165 -14.60 1.06 -10.50
CA ASP A 165 -14.17 1.38 -11.86
C ASP A 165 -12.76 0.84 -12.22
N ILE A 166 -11.98 0.33 -11.26
CA ILE A 166 -10.60 -0.13 -11.46
C ILE A 166 -10.29 -1.51 -10.87
N ILE A 167 -11.30 -2.24 -10.38
CA ILE A 167 -11.10 -3.52 -9.67
C ILE A 167 -10.38 -4.57 -10.52
N GLN A 168 -10.65 -4.60 -11.83
CA GLN A 168 -9.95 -5.50 -12.75
C GLN A 168 -8.45 -5.18 -12.78
N SER A 169 -8.08 -3.89 -12.83
CA SER A 169 -6.67 -3.49 -12.80
C SER A 169 -5.99 -3.84 -11.47
N ILE A 170 -6.73 -3.81 -10.36
CA ILE A 170 -6.22 -4.26 -9.04
C ILE A 170 -6.02 -5.77 -9.02
N ALA A 171 -6.92 -6.54 -9.61
CA ALA A 171 -6.72 -7.98 -9.78
C ALA A 171 -5.52 -8.27 -10.69
N ASP A 172 -5.35 -7.49 -11.77
CA ASP A 172 -4.23 -7.63 -12.70
C ASP A 172 -2.87 -7.27 -12.07
N MET A 173 -2.84 -6.56 -10.93
CA MET A 173 -1.62 -6.35 -10.13
C MET A 173 -1.05 -7.64 -9.55
N ASP A 174 -1.89 -8.67 -9.37
CA ASP A 174 -1.47 -10.01 -8.98
C ASP A 174 -0.73 -10.05 -7.63
N ALA A 175 -1.18 -9.24 -6.67
CA ALA A 175 -0.68 -9.28 -5.30
C ALA A 175 -1.37 -10.40 -4.51
N ASP A 176 -0.63 -11.09 -3.64
CA ASP A 176 -1.18 -12.16 -2.81
C ASP A 176 -2.21 -11.64 -1.81
N VAL A 177 -1.95 -10.46 -1.25
CA VAL A 177 -2.84 -9.81 -0.29
C VAL A 177 -3.01 -8.34 -0.63
N ILE A 178 -4.25 -7.90 -0.79
CA ILE A 178 -4.58 -6.46 -0.92
C ILE A 178 -5.20 -5.95 0.37
N THR A 179 -4.80 -4.77 0.83
CA THR A 179 -5.43 -4.10 1.97
C THR A 179 -6.03 -2.77 1.52
N ILE A 180 -7.30 -2.56 1.86
CA ILE A 180 -8.09 -1.43 1.36
C ILE A 180 -8.85 -0.73 2.49
N GLU A 181 -9.14 0.55 2.31
CA GLU A 181 -9.89 1.36 3.27
C GLU A 181 -11.40 1.10 3.15
N THR A 182 -12.03 0.60 4.21
CA THR A 182 -13.47 0.23 4.18
C THR A 182 -14.26 0.58 5.42
N SER A 183 -13.61 1.00 6.52
CA SER A 183 -14.33 1.17 7.79
C SER A 183 -15.40 2.26 7.74
N ARG A 184 -15.21 3.29 6.90
CA ARG A 184 -16.12 4.43 6.76
C ARG A 184 -17.34 4.16 5.88
N SER A 185 -17.26 3.18 5.00
CA SER A 185 -18.33 2.83 4.07
C SER A 185 -19.19 1.66 4.55
N ASP A 186 -19.04 1.25 5.82
CA ASP A 186 -19.78 0.12 6.42
C ASP A 186 -19.74 -1.18 5.57
N MET A 187 -18.59 -1.43 4.91
CA MET A 187 -18.38 -2.55 3.97
C MET A 187 -19.22 -2.54 2.68
N GLU A 188 -19.91 -1.44 2.34
CA GLU A 188 -20.64 -1.29 1.06
C GLU A 188 -19.71 -1.40 -0.16
N LEU A 189 -18.44 -1.01 0.00
CA LEU A 189 -17.42 -1.13 -1.05
C LEU A 189 -17.11 -2.57 -1.43
N LEU A 190 -17.55 -3.55 -0.62
CA LEU A 190 -17.39 -4.95 -0.94
C LEU A 190 -18.44 -5.48 -1.92
N ASP A 191 -19.46 -4.69 -2.29
CA ASP A 191 -20.48 -5.08 -3.28
C ASP A 191 -19.85 -5.38 -4.65
N VAL A 192 -18.68 -4.80 -4.95
CA VAL A 192 -17.92 -5.15 -6.16
C VAL A 192 -17.55 -6.63 -6.20
N PHE A 193 -17.31 -7.26 -5.05
CA PHE A 193 -16.91 -8.66 -4.96
C PHE A 193 -18.07 -9.63 -5.18
N ASP A 194 -19.33 -9.17 -5.08
CA ASP A 194 -20.50 -9.98 -5.47
C ASP A 194 -20.56 -10.19 -7.00
N HIS A 195 -20.01 -9.25 -7.76
CA HIS A 195 -19.97 -9.29 -9.23
C HIS A 195 -18.59 -9.59 -9.79
N PHE A 196 -17.55 -9.54 -8.97
CA PHE A 196 -16.17 -9.79 -9.34
C PHE A 196 -15.52 -10.77 -8.36
N ASN A 197 -15.28 -11.99 -8.83
CA ASN A 197 -14.64 -13.02 -8.02
C ASN A 197 -13.12 -12.73 -7.90
N TYR A 198 -12.75 -11.90 -6.93
CA TYR A 198 -11.35 -11.59 -6.67
C TYR A 198 -10.59 -12.85 -6.20
N PRO A 199 -9.51 -13.23 -6.89
CA PRO A 199 -8.90 -14.54 -6.69
C PRO A 199 -8.07 -14.64 -5.40
N ASN A 200 -7.52 -13.52 -4.93
CA ASN A 200 -6.48 -13.49 -3.90
C ASN A 200 -7.03 -13.04 -2.53
N GLU A 201 -6.15 -12.90 -1.53
CA GLU A 201 -6.53 -12.52 -0.18
C GLU A 201 -6.76 -11.00 -0.06
N ILE A 202 -7.60 -10.61 0.90
CA ILE A 202 -8.03 -9.22 1.08
C ILE A 202 -8.21 -8.86 2.55
N GLY A 203 -7.72 -7.68 2.90
CA GLY A 203 -7.84 -7.05 4.20
C GLY A 203 -8.67 -5.77 4.14
N PRO A 204 -10.01 -5.87 4.26
CA PRO A 204 -10.86 -4.69 4.38
C PRO A 204 -10.63 -4.04 5.76
N GLY A 205 -10.23 -2.78 5.78
CA GLY A 205 -9.95 -2.04 7.00
C GLY A 205 -11.16 -1.99 7.95
N VAL A 206 -10.91 -2.30 9.23
CA VAL A 206 -11.96 -2.37 10.29
C VAL A 206 -11.80 -1.32 11.39
N TYR A 207 -10.84 -0.41 11.22
CA TYR A 207 -10.55 0.66 12.16
C TYR A 207 -10.27 1.94 11.37
N ASP A 208 -11.16 2.94 11.49
CA ASP A 208 -10.99 4.29 10.92
C ASP A 208 -9.81 4.98 11.61
N ILE A 209 -8.65 4.89 10.98
CA ILE A 209 -7.43 5.50 11.50
C ILE A 209 -7.45 7.00 11.39
N HIS A 210 -8.46 7.65 10.80
CA HIS A 210 -8.61 9.11 10.73
C HIS A 210 -9.52 9.66 11.84
N SER A 211 -10.06 8.80 12.69
CA SER A 211 -10.84 9.16 13.88
C SER A 211 -10.04 8.87 15.15
N PRO A 212 -10.16 9.71 16.21
CA PRO A 212 -9.61 9.38 17.53
C PRO A 212 -10.44 8.32 18.27
N ASN A 213 -11.61 7.94 17.73
CA ASN A 213 -12.50 6.97 18.36
C ASN A 213 -11.85 5.58 18.38
N ILE A 214 -11.97 4.91 19.53
CA ILE A 214 -11.51 3.53 19.72
C ILE A 214 -12.67 2.60 19.32
N PRO A 215 -12.55 1.79 18.24
CA PRO A 215 -13.61 0.86 17.85
C PRO A 215 -13.79 -0.24 18.90
N SER A 216 -15.03 -0.61 19.18
CA SER A 216 -15.33 -1.73 20.08
C SER A 216 -15.08 -3.07 19.37
N GLN A 217 -14.76 -4.11 20.16
CA GLN A 217 -14.63 -5.48 19.63
C GLN A 217 -15.89 -5.91 18.87
N GLN A 218 -17.08 -5.62 19.39
CA GLN A 218 -18.35 -5.98 18.77
C GLN A 218 -18.53 -5.32 17.40
N HIS A 219 -18.17 -4.04 17.27
CA HIS A 219 -18.24 -3.33 16.00
C HIS A 219 -17.32 -3.97 14.95
N ILE A 220 -16.09 -4.32 15.32
CA ILE A 220 -15.14 -4.99 14.42
C ILE A 220 -15.66 -6.37 14.00
N VAL A 221 -16.23 -7.15 14.92
CA VAL A 221 -16.85 -8.45 14.61
C VAL A 221 -17.98 -8.29 13.58
N GLN A 222 -18.85 -7.29 13.76
CA GLN A 222 -19.95 -7.02 12.82
C GLN A 222 -19.44 -6.67 11.42
N LEU A 223 -18.42 -5.82 11.32
CA LEU A 223 -17.79 -5.48 10.03
C LEU A 223 -17.20 -6.72 9.35
N MET A 224 -16.48 -7.56 10.08
CA MET A 224 -15.91 -8.79 9.51
C MET A 224 -16.97 -9.82 9.12
N GLN A 225 -18.09 -9.91 9.82
CA GLN A 225 -19.22 -10.77 9.43
C GLN A 225 -19.84 -10.29 8.11
N LYS A 226 -19.94 -8.98 7.89
CA LYS A 226 -20.38 -8.43 6.60
C LYS A 226 -19.39 -8.74 5.47
N ALA A 227 -18.09 -8.70 5.74
CA ALA A 227 -17.07 -9.09 4.77
C ALA A 227 -17.14 -10.59 4.44
N ALA A 228 -17.29 -11.44 5.47
CA ALA A 228 -17.39 -12.90 5.33
C ALA A 228 -18.65 -13.37 4.59
N ALA A 229 -19.68 -12.53 4.47
CA ALA A 229 -20.85 -12.83 3.65
C ALA A 229 -20.56 -12.80 2.13
N ARG A 230 -19.49 -12.11 1.71
CA ARG A 230 -19.13 -11.89 0.30
C ARG A 230 -17.81 -12.55 -0.09
N ILE A 231 -16.89 -12.66 0.86
CA ILE A 231 -15.54 -13.15 0.63
C ILE A 231 -15.29 -14.35 1.56
N PRO A 232 -14.75 -15.48 1.05
CA PRO A 232 -14.43 -16.63 1.87
C PRO A 232 -13.54 -16.26 3.06
N ALA A 233 -13.84 -16.81 4.24
CA ALA A 233 -13.17 -16.46 5.49
C ALA A 233 -11.66 -16.73 5.46
N GLU A 234 -11.23 -17.76 4.72
CA GLU A 234 -9.82 -18.11 4.51
C GLU A 234 -9.03 -17.06 3.74
N ARG A 235 -9.70 -16.16 3.00
CA ARG A 235 -9.07 -15.05 2.26
C ARG A 235 -9.10 -13.72 3.01
N LEU A 236 -9.72 -13.66 4.18
CA LEU A 236 -9.93 -12.41 4.91
C LEU A 236 -8.83 -12.12 5.92
N TRP A 237 -8.20 -10.95 5.78
CA TRP A 237 -7.29 -10.36 6.74
C TRP A 237 -8.01 -9.34 7.63
N VAL A 238 -7.47 -9.11 8.83
CA VAL A 238 -7.97 -8.12 9.77
C VAL A 238 -6.88 -7.08 10.02
N ASN A 239 -7.11 -5.86 9.55
CA ASN A 239 -6.17 -4.74 9.64
C ASN A 239 -6.91 -3.40 9.85
N PRO A 240 -6.21 -2.34 10.30
CA PRO A 240 -6.73 -0.98 10.25
C PRO A 240 -6.92 -0.51 8.80
N ASP A 241 -7.63 0.61 8.60
CA ASP A 241 -7.78 1.22 7.27
C ASP A 241 -6.44 1.58 6.64
N CYS A 242 -5.51 2.18 7.39
CA CYS A 242 -4.23 2.65 6.88
C CYS A 242 -3.18 2.72 8.01
N GLY A 243 -2.03 3.35 7.77
CA GLY A 243 -0.98 3.56 8.74
C GLY A 243 -1.39 4.43 9.94
N LEU A 244 -0.79 4.16 11.10
CA LEU A 244 -1.17 4.78 12.38
C LEU A 244 -0.36 6.04 12.74
N LYS A 245 0.44 6.57 11.81
CA LYS A 245 1.36 7.71 12.03
C LYS A 245 0.69 8.96 12.62
N THR A 246 -0.60 9.17 12.33
CA THR A 246 -1.33 10.36 12.76
C THR A 246 -2.06 10.18 14.10
N ARG A 247 -2.04 8.98 14.69
CA ARG A 247 -2.77 8.61 15.91
C ARG A 247 -1.88 8.61 17.15
N GLN A 248 -2.51 8.65 18.32
CA GLN A 248 -1.82 8.63 19.62
C GLN A 248 -1.78 7.21 20.20
N TRP A 249 -0.72 6.89 20.95
CA TRP A 249 -0.57 5.55 21.56
C TRP A 249 -1.73 5.14 22.46
N ALA A 250 -2.32 6.11 23.18
CA ALA A 250 -3.49 5.88 24.03
C ALA A 250 -4.75 5.48 23.24
N GLU A 251 -4.82 5.82 21.96
CA GLU A 251 -5.91 5.44 21.04
C GLU A 251 -5.57 4.10 20.37
N VAL A 252 -4.33 3.97 19.87
CA VAL A 252 -3.86 2.84 19.06
C VAL A 252 -3.85 1.52 19.82
N ILE A 253 -3.27 1.50 21.02
CA ILE A 253 -3.12 0.26 21.80
C ILE A 253 -4.48 -0.42 22.07
N PRO A 254 -5.49 0.26 22.65
CA PRO A 254 -6.78 -0.38 22.88
C PRO A 254 -7.52 -0.72 21.58
N ALA A 255 -7.41 0.09 20.53
CA ALA A 255 -8.02 -0.22 19.23
C ALA A 255 -7.46 -1.53 18.64
N LEU A 256 -6.14 -1.71 18.65
CA LEU A 256 -5.50 -2.93 18.16
C LEU A 256 -5.77 -4.15 19.06
N GLN A 257 -5.86 -3.96 20.37
CA GLN A 257 -6.27 -5.03 21.30
C GLN A 257 -7.70 -5.52 20.99
N ASN A 258 -8.63 -4.61 20.76
CA ASN A 258 -10.00 -4.94 20.37
C ASN A 258 -10.05 -5.66 19.03
N MET A 259 -9.24 -5.23 18.05
CA MET A 259 -9.13 -5.86 16.74
C MET A 259 -8.62 -7.30 16.83
N VAL A 260 -7.57 -7.54 17.63
CA VAL A 260 -7.06 -8.90 17.87
C VAL A 260 -8.08 -9.76 18.62
N ALA A 261 -8.80 -9.19 19.60
CA ALA A 261 -9.86 -9.90 20.32
C ALA A 261 -11.01 -10.30 19.38
N ALA A 262 -11.43 -9.40 18.48
CA ALA A 262 -12.45 -9.66 17.47
C ALA A 262 -12.05 -10.81 16.55
N ALA A 263 -10.80 -10.79 16.03
CA ALA A 263 -10.28 -11.86 15.19
C ALA A 263 -10.26 -13.22 15.93
N LYS A 264 -9.93 -13.24 17.22
CA LYS A 264 -9.99 -14.46 18.05
C LYS A 264 -11.43 -14.98 18.20
N THR A 265 -12.39 -14.09 18.47
CA THR A 265 -13.81 -14.46 18.56
C THR A 265 -14.32 -15.09 17.26
N LEU A 266 -13.98 -14.48 16.11
CA LEU A 266 -14.37 -15.00 14.80
C LEU A 266 -13.77 -16.38 14.53
N ARG A 267 -12.47 -16.57 14.84
CA ARG A 267 -11.80 -17.87 14.67
C ARG A 267 -12.44 -18.98 15.49
N THR A 268 -12.86 -18.71 16.73
CA THR A 268 -13.58 -19.69 17.55
C THR A 268 -14.96 -20.02 16.99
N ALA A 269 -15.64 -19.06 16.37
CA ALA A 269 -16.96 -19.27 15.77
C ALA A 269 -16.92 -20.05 14.43
N HIS A 270 -15.77 -20.04 13.75
CA HIS A 270 -15.53 -20.73 12.48
C HIS A 270 -14.66 -21.99 12.59
N ALA A 271 -14.24 -22.37 13.80
CA ALA A 271 -13.52 -23.62 14.09
C ALA A 271 -14.49 -24.79 14.20
#